data_AF-A0A1Q6G5Y4-F1
#
_entry.id   AF-A0A1Q6G5Y4-F1
#
_cell.length_a   1.000
_cell.length_b   1.000
_cell.length_c   1.000
_cell.angle_alpha   90.00
_cell.angle_beta   90.00
_cell.angle_gamma   90.00
#
_symmetry.space_group_name_H-M   'P 1'
#
loop_
_entity.id
_entity.type
_entity.pdbx_description
1 polymer ?
#
loop_
_entity_poly.entity_id
_entity_poly.type
_entity_poly.pdbx_seq_one_letter_code
_entity_poly.pdbx_strand_id
1 'polypeptide(L)' 'MTQSFYYRTMRYLIDTNIFVYLATDVDSLSRDVLSLLEEPNTLLYISVESVRELIVGYRNKGLCSKR' A
#
# COMPACT_ATOMS: atom_id res chain seq x y z
N MET A 1 -19.29 -32.43 -1.69
CA MET A 1 -19.70 -31.01 -1.63
C MET A 1 -18.52 -30.23 -1.08
N THR A 2 -17.55 -29.95 -1.94
CA THR A 2 -16.22 -29.46 -1.57
C THR A 2 -16.23 -27.96 -1.38
N GLN A 3 -15.94 -27.58 -0.13
CA GLN A 3 -15.40 -26.35 0.44
C GLN A 3 -14.58 -25.45 -0.52
N SER A 4 -15.22 -24.87 -1.54
CA SER A 4 -14.62 -23.93 -2.50
C SER A 4 -15.18 -22.51 -2.37
N PHE A 5 -15.87 -22.22 -1.26
CA PHE A 5 -16.39 -20.90 -0.94
C PHE A 5 -15.61 -20.32 0.25
N TYR A 6 -15.18 -19.07 0.08
CA TYR A 6 -14.62 -18.12 1.06
C TYR A 6 -13.14 -18.24 1.43
N TYR A 7 -12.29 -17.73 0.54
CA TYR A 7 -11.49 -16.53 0.83
C TYR A 7 -11.24 -15.79 -0.49
N ARG A 8 -12.19 -14.93 -0.89
CA ARG A 8 -12.01 -14.09 -2.07
C ARG A 8 -10.97 -13.03 -1.70
N THR A 9 -9.78 -13.14 -2.27
CA THR A 9 -8.74 -12.14 -2.10
C THR A 9 -9.21 -10.78 -2.60
N MET A 10 -9.17 -9.77 -1.74
CA MET A 10 -9.50 -8.38 -2.06
C MET A 10 -8.24 -7.71 -2.60
N ARG A 11 -8.28 -7.23 -3.84
CA ARG A 11 -7.11 -6.63 -4.50
C ARG A 11 -7.31 -5.13 -4.64
N TYR A 12 -6.42 -4.35 -4.04
CA TYR A 12 -6.46 -2.89 -4.11
C TYR A 12 -5.22 -2.38 -4.84
N LEU A 13 -5.43 -1.57 -5.87
CA LEU A 13 -4.38 -0.72 -6.42
C LEU A 13 -4.35 0.53 -5.55
N ILE A 14 -3.28 0.70 -4.78
CA ILE A 14 -3.10 1.85 -3.90
C ILE A 14 -2.32 2.95 -4.62
N ASP A 15 -2.66 4.18 -4.29
CA ASP A 15 -1.93 5.35 -4.77
C ASP A 15 -0.55 5.45 -4.09
N THR A 16 0.37 6.17 -4.74
CA THR A 16 1.72 6.43 -4.23
C THR A 16 1.68 7.03 -2.83
N ASN A 17 0.71 7.90 -2.52
CA ASN A 17 0.62 8.54 -1.20
C ASN A 17 0.39 7.52 -0.06
N ILE A 18 -0.55 6.59 -0.23
CA ILE A 18 -0.84 5.53 0.76
C ILE A 18 0.38 4.66 0.96
N PHE A 19 1.07 4.29 -0.13
CA PHE A 19 2.31 3.51 -0.03
C PHE A 19 3.40 4.25 0.74
N VAL A 20 3.59 5.55 0.49
CA VAL A 20 4.60 6.35 1.20
C VAL A 20 4.29 6.39 2.69
N TYR A 21 3.05 6.74 3.08
CA TYR A 21 2.65 6.77 4.49
C TYR A 21 2.74 5.38 5.14
N LEU A 22 2.33 4.31 4.44
CA LEU A 22 2.53 2.93 4.90
C LEU A 22 4.01 2.61 5.23
N ALA A 23 4.94 3.13 4.45
CA ALA A 23 6.37 2.87 4.61
C ALA A 23 7.05 3.80 5.64
N THR A 24 6.50 4.99 5.90
CA THR A 24 7.17 6.02 6.71
C THR A 24 6.46 6.40 7.99
N ASP A 25 5.13 6.42 7.98
CA ASP A 25 4.29 6.88 9.09
C ASP A 25 2.86 6.35 8.93
N VAL A 26 2.63 5.14 9.45
CA VAL A 26 1.35 4.43 9.38
C VAL A 26 0.28 5.14 10.21
N ASP A 27 0.66 5.82 11.30
CA ASP A 27 -0.26 6.48 12.22
C ASP A 27 -0.96 7.70 11.57
N SER A 28 -0.36 8.25 10.50
CA SER A 28 -0.94 9.31 9.68
C SER A 28 -2.00 8.82 8.68
N LEU A 29 -2.20 7.49 8.53
CA LEU A 29 -3.23 6.94 7.65
C LEU A 29 -4.63 7.08 8.26
N SER A 30 -5.63 7.24 7.40
CA SER A 30 -7.02 7.28 7.86
C SER A 30 -7.45 5.91 8.40
N ARG A 31 -8.42 5.92 9.33
CA ARG A 31 -9.00 4.68 9.89
C ARG A 31 -9.59 3.77 8.82
N ASP A 32 -10.10 4.33 7.73
CA ASP A 32 -10.67 3.57 6.61
C ASP A 32 -9.58 2.85 5.79
N VAL A 33 -8.41 3.47 5.66
CA VAL A 33 -7.25 2.80 5.03
C VAL A 33 -6.73 1.71 5.96
N LEU A 34 -6.62 1.99 7.27
CA LEU A 34 -6.19 1.00 8.25
C LEU A 34 -7.11 -0.22 8.29
N SER A 35 -8.44 -0.02 8.28
CA SER A 35 -9.39 -1.14 8.26
C SER A 35 -9.26 -1.99 7.00
N LEU A 36 -9.02 -1.38 5.83
CA LEU A 36 -8.72 -2.11 4.59
C LEU A 36 -7.44 -2.95 4.68
N LEU A 37 -6.43 -2.45 5.38
CA LEU A 37 -5.14 -3.15 5.57
C LEU A 37 -5.24 -4.32 6.54
N GLU A 38 -6.11 -4.23 7.54
CA GLU A 38 -6.35 -5.26 8.56
C GLU A 38 -7.23 -6.42 8.04
N GLU A 39 -7.92 -6.24 6.92
CA GLU A 39 -8.74 -7.29 6.30
C GLU A 39 -7.88 -8.51 5.91
N PRO A 40 -8.18 -9.71 6.43
CA PRO A 40 -7.29 -10.89 6.36
C PRO A 40 -7.06 -11.46 4.96
N ASN A 41 -7.69 -10.89 3.92
CA ASN A 41 -7.54 -11.30 2.52
C ASN A 41 -7.19 -10.14 1.60
N THR A 42 -6.70 -9.02 2.14
CA THR A 42 -6.25 -7.88 1.36
C THR A 42 -4.90 -8.12 0.71
N LEU A 43 -4.82 -7.85 -0.60
CA LEU A 43 -3.58 -7.71 -1.36
C LEU A 43 -3.47 -6.30 -1.91
N LEU A 44 -2.35 -5.66 -1.63
CA LEU A 44 -2.03 -4.32 -2.10
C LEU A 44 -1.13 -4.41 -3.32
N TYR A 45 -1.47 -3.62 -4.33
CA TYR A 45 -0.69 -3.45 -5.55
C TYR A 45 -0.39 -1.97 -5.73
N ILE A 46 0.73 -1.68 -6.39
CA ILE A 46 1.11 -0.33 -6.80
C ILE A 46 1.41 -0.36 -8.30
N SER A 47 1.10 0.72 -9.00
CA SER A 47 1.34 0.81 -10.44
C SER A 47 2.85 0.83 -10.75
N VAL A 48 3.23 0.41 -11.95
CA VAL A 48 4.64 0.45 -12.39
C VAL A 48 5.11 1.91 -12.49
N GLU A 49 4.22 2.81 -12.86
CA GLU A 49 4.41 4.25 -12.95
C GLU A 49 4.78 4.82 -11.57
N SER A 50 3.96 4.53 -10.54
CA SER A 50 4.20 4.94 -9.16
C SER A 50 5.53 4.38 -8.62
N VAL A 51 5.87 3.13 -8.95
CA VAL A 51 7.17 2.54 -8.57
C VAL A 51 8.34 3.29 -9.20
N ARG A 52 8.24 3.65 -10.49
CA ARG A 52 9.29 4.44 -11.18
C ARG A 52 9.46 5.81 -10.54
N GLU A 53 8.37 6.49 -10.22
CA GLU A 53 8.41 7.79 -9.52
C GLU A 53 9.09 7.69 -8.15
N LEU A 54 8.78 6.65 -7.38
CA LEU A 54 9.41 6.40 -6.08
C LEU A 54 10.91 6.13 -6.21
N ILE A 55 11.36 5.37 -7.22
CA ILE A 55 12.78 5.13 -7.47
C ILE A 55 13.52 6.43 -7.78
N VAL A 56 12.94 7.26 -8.66
CA VAL A 56 13.51 8.58 -9.01
C VAL A 56 13.57 9.47 -7.78
N GLY A 57 12.49 9.49 -6.99
CA GLY A 57 12.40 10.28 -5.77
C GLY A 57 13.37 9.84 -4.69
N TYR A 58 13.56 8.53 -4.49
CA TYR A 58 14.54 7.96 -3.56
C TYR A 58 15.97 8.40 -3.93
N ARG A 59 16.34 8.28 -5.21
CA ARG A 59 17.68 8.64 -5.70
C ARG A 59 17.97 10.14 -5.64
N ASN A 60 16.97 10.97 -5.93
CA ASN A 60 17.19 12.40 -6.18
C ASN A 60 16.84 13.31 -5.00
N LYS A 61 15.91 12.89 -4.13
CA LYS A 61 15.31 13.76 -3.10
C LYS A 61 15.39 13.20 -1.69
N GLY A 62 16.00 12.03 -1.50
CA GLY A 62 16.06 11.38 -0.19
C GLY A 62 14.65 11.11 0.34
N LEU A 63 13.78 10.52 -0.49
CA LEU A 63 12.46 10.06 -0.06
C LEU A 63 12.65 9.18 1.19
N CYS A 64 11.93 9.52 2.26
CA CYS A 64 12.03 8.90 3.59
C CYS A 64 13.34 9.18 4.37
N SER A 65 14.20 10.09 3.92
CA SER A 65 15.29 10.58 4.78
C SER A 65 14.70 11.38 5.92
N LYS A 66 14.92 10.93 7.16
CA LYS A 66 14.64 11.72 8.35
C LYS A 66 15.44 13.01 8.22
N ARG A 67 14.74 14.13 8.13
CA ARG A 67 15.34 15.45 8.27
C ARG A 67 15.63 15.72 9.74
#